data_AF-A0A2M7RHW8-F1
#
_entry.id   AF-A0A2M7RHW8-F1
#
_cell.length_a   1.000
_cell.length_b   1.000
_cell.length_c   1.000
_cell.angle_alpha   90.00
_cell.angle_beta   90.00
_cell.angle_gamma   90.00
#
_symmetry.space_group_name_H-M   'P 1'
#
loop_
_entity.id
_entity.type
_entity.pdbx_description
1 polymer ?
#
loop_
_entity_poly.entity_id
_entity_poly.type
_entity_poly.pdbx_seq_one_letter_code
_entity_poly.pdbx_strand_id
1 'polypeptide(L)'
;MKKATLIFILLLFPMIALAQSMVEIENSDITPVMEDGYIANVNSPETNETTIVDIDVNLPDIKLLPSSPFYFLKRSWEEVKGWFIFNTNKKIKYGINLANKRLEETETLIQNKKTDLINGSLDRFNQQMEEVNSNITKAKNKSRDLTEIYNLVQQNKERHEAVLNQLQAQVPDNLKEVISNIKDVSQTGFQITKEKIQEGMDILENNLQ
;
A
#
# COMPACT_ATOMS: atom_id res chain seq x y z
N MET A 1 2.65 51.81 -1.94
CA MET A 1 3.73 50.89 -2.35
C MET A 1 4.55 50.51 -1.13
N LYS A 2 4.70 49.20 -0.87
CA LYS A 2 5.78 48.54 -0.10
C LYS A 2 5.82 48.83 1.42
N LYS A 3 5.97 47.89 2.36
CA LYS A 3 6.02 46.42 2.45
C LYS A 3 5.78 46.14 3.95
N ALA A 4 4.84 45.27 4.31
CA ALA A 4 4.74 44.76 5.67
C ALA A 4 5.77 43.64 5.82
N THR A 5 6.81 43.87 6.63
CA THR A 5 7.82 42.86 6.95
C THR A 5 7.36 42.11 8.18
N LEU A 6 6.81 40.91 7.96
CA LEU A 6 6.46 39.95 9.00
C LEU A 6 7.76 39.29 9.51
N ILE A 7 8.16 39.62 10.73
CA ILE A 7 9.27 38.95 11.44
C ILE A 7 8.69 37.71 12.10
N PHE A 8 8.93 36.54 11.50
CA PHE A 8 8.62 35.25 12.13
C PHE A 8 9.79 34.89 13.05
N ILE A 9 9.57 35.06 14.35
CA ILE A 9 10.56 34.77 15.39
C ILE A 9 10.78 33.26 15.47
N LEU A 10 12.02 32.91 15.11
CA LEU A 10 12.83 31.75 15.43
C LEU A 10 12.44 31.08 16.77
N LEU A 11 11.67 29.98 16.73
CA LEU A 11 11.58 29.06 17.86
C LEU A 11 12.60 27.93 17.69
N LEU A 12 13.69 28.11 18.44
CA LEU A 12 14.75 27.15 18.74
C LEU A 12 14.16 25.82 19.22
N PHE A 13 14.25 24.77 18.40
CA PHE A 13 14.13 23.39 18.86
C PHE A 13 15.48 22.99 19.50
N PRO A 14 15.53 22.64 20.80
CA PRO A 14 16.75 22.11 21.38
C PRO A 14 17.02 20.71 20.82
N MET A 15 18.24 20.51 20.29
CA MET A 15 18.86 19.20 20.09
C MET A 15 18.75 18.39 21.38
N ILE A 16 18.06 17.25 21.33
CA ILE A 16 18.23 16.20 22.34
C ILE A 16 19.07 15.10 21.71
N ALA A 17 20.21 14.87 22.36
CA ALA A 17 21.28 13.99 21.98
C ALA A 17 20.88 12.50 21.98
N LEU A 18 21.54 11.76 21.08
CA LEU A 18 21.59 10.31 21.02
C LEU A 18 22.17 9.70 22.30
N ALA A 19 21.51 8.68 22.82
CA ALA A 19 22.14 7.62 23.60
C ALA A 19 21.59 6.28 23.09
N GLN A 20 22.42 5.53 22.38
CA GLN A 20 22.17 4.14 22.03
C GLN A 20 22.56 3.29 23.26
N SER A 21 21.63 2.48 23.76
CA SER A 21 21.97 1.33 24.61
C SER A 21 21.52 0.07 23.89
N MET A 22 22.51 -0.71 23.49
CA MET A 22 22.38 -2.04 22.89
C MET A 22 21.80 -3.01 23.92
N VAL A 23 20.84 -3.83 23.50
CA VAL A 23 20.48 -5.08 24.20
C VAL A 23 20.74 -6.21 23.24
N GLU A 24 21.72 -7.02 23.63
CA GLU A 24 22.13 -8.28 23.05
C GLU A 24 21.09 -9.35 23.44
N ILE A 25 20.51 -10.04 22.45
CA ILE A 25 19.65 -11.20 22.70
C ILE A 25 20.39 -12.42 22.17
N GLU A 26 20.83 -13.20 23.14
CA GLU A 26 21.42 -14.53 23.04
C GLU A 26 20.38 -15.52 22.50
N ASN A 27 20.75 -16.26 21.46
CA ASN A 27 19.95 -17.34 20.89
C ASN A 27 20.00 -18.55 21.81
N SER A 28 18.85 -19.01 22.32
CA SER A 28 18.72 -20.31 22.97
C SER A 28 17.80 -21.22 22.16
N ASP A 29 18.39 -22.34 21.74
CA ASP A 29 17.80 -23.52 21.10
C ASP A 29 16.42 -23.92 21.63
N ILE A 30 15.49 -24.20 20.71
CA ILE A 30 14.38 -25.12 20.98
C ILE A 30 14.23 -26.05 19.78
N THR A 31 14.49 -27.33 20.04
CA THR A 31 14.32 -28.50 19.18
C THR A 31 12.85 -28.75 18.80
N PRO A 32 12.55 -29.30 17.61
CA PRO A 32 11.20 -29.74 17.26
C PRO A 32 10.91 -31.13 17.86
N VAL A 33 9.82 -31.24 18.62
CA VAL A 33 9.22 -32.51 19.01
C VAL A 33 8.23 -32.92 17.91
N MET A 34 8.47 -34.11 17.36
CA MET A 34 7.56 -34.84 16.48
C MET A 34 6.81 -35.85 17.34
N GLU A 35 5.47 -35.86 17.31
CA GLU A 35 4.72 -37.04 17.77
C GLU A 35 3.40 -37.19 17.02
N ASP A 36 3.32 -38.37 16.40
CA ASP A 36 2.19 -39.22 16.07
C ASP A 36 1.18 -38.87 14.97
N GLY A 37 1.04 -39.88 14.10
CA GLY A 37 0.13 -39.92 12.98
C GLY A 37 -1.14 -40.72 13.26
N TYR A 38 -2.07 -40.60 12.32
CA TYR A 38 -3.19 -41.49 12.14
C TYR A 38 -3.38 -41.75 10.63
N ILE A 39 -3.67 -43.00 10.28
CA ILE A 39 -3.78 -43.52 8.91
C ILE A 39 -5.23 -43.86 8.51
N ALA A 40 -5.50 -43.65 7.22
CA ALA A 40 -6.32 -44.43 6.27
C ALA A 40 -7.87 -44.27 6.18
N ASN A 41 -8.28 -43.65 5.06
CA ASN A 41 -9.10 -44.16 3.92
C ASN A 41 -10.57 -44.65 4.11
N VAL A 42 -11.53 -44.04 3.39
CA VAL A 42 -12.63 -44.69 2.61
C VAL A 42 -13.18 -43.71 1.52
N ASN A 43 -13.49 -44.24 0.33
CA ASN A 43 -13.92 -43.58 -0.92
C ASN A 43 -15.41 -43.08 -1.00
N SER A 44 -15.57 -42.00 -1.79
CA SER A 44 -16.67 -41.60 -2.74
C SER A 44 -18.06 -41.15 -2.22
N PRO A 45 -18.84 -40.30 -2.97
CA PRO A 45 -18.62 -39.78 -4.34
C PRO A 45 -18.76 -38.25 -4.54
N GLU A 46 -18.29 -37.85 -5.73
CA GLU A 46 -18.35 -36.55 -6.43
C GLU A 46 -19.45 -35.56 -6.01
N THR A 47 -19.03 -34.31 -5.78
CA THR A 47 -19.85 -33.13 -6.06
C THR A 47 -18.96 -32.02 -6.58
N ASN A 48 -19.31 -31.49 -7.75
CA ASN A 48 -18.62 -30.41 -8.48
C ASN A 48 -18.28 -29.24 -7.57
N GLU A 49 -16.98 -29.00 -7.32
CA GLU A 49 -16.51 -27.75 -6.74
C GLU A 49 -15.61 -27.03 -7.73
N THR A 50 -16.13 -25.90 -8.20
CA THR A 50 -15.41 -24.89 -8.97
C THR A 50 -14.13 -24.55 -8.25
N THR A 51 -13.00 -24.79 -8.93
CA THR A 51 -11.66 -24.45 -8.45
C THR A 51 -11.56 -22.94 -8.28
N ILE A 52 -11.79 -22.45 -7.07
CA ILE A 52 -11.43 -21.09 -6.69
C ILE A 52 -9.91 -21.12 -6.51
N VAL A 53 -9.20 -20.49 -7.43
CA VAL A 53 -7.75 -20.28 -7.31
C VAL A 53 -7.55 -19.35 -6.12
N ASP A 54 -7.08 -19.91 -5.01
CA ASP A 54 -6.71 -19.16 -3.82
C ASP A 54 -5.38 -18.45 -4.12
N ILE A 55 -5.45 -17.18 -4.53
CA ILE A 55 -4.26 -16.36 -4.72
C ILE A 55 -3.87 -15.85 -3.33
N ASP A 56 -2.81 -16.42 -2.77
CA ASP A 56 -2.20 -15.95 -1.52
C ASP A 56 -1.59 -14.55 -1.72
N VAL A 57 -2.45 -13.53 -1.60
CA VAL A 57 -2.05 -12.14 -1.58
C VAL A 57 -1.66 -11.83 -0.14
N ASN A 58 -0.37 -11.98 0.19
CA ASN A 58 0.15 -11.65 1.53
C ASN A 58 -0.04 -10.16 1.85
N LEU A 59 -1.11 -9.82 2.58
CA LEU A 59 -1.53 -8.48 2.97
C LEU A 59 -1.01 -8.10 4.38
N PRO A 60 -0.70 -6.81 4.63
CA PRO A 60 -0.13 -6.36 5.90
C PRO A 60 -1.15 -6.24 7.05
N ASP A 61 -1.07 -7.15 8.05
CA ASP A 61 -1.87 -7.21 9.30
C ASP A 61 -2.59 -5.91 9.73
N ILE A 62 -3.91 -5.86 9.53
CA ILE A 62 -4.77 -4.75 9.97
C ILE A 62 -5.19 -4.91 11.43
N LYS A 63 -4.56 -4.12 12.30
CA LYS A 63 -4.99 -3.99 13.71
C LYS A 63 -6.09 -2.95 13.95
N LEU A 64 -6.31 -2.01 13.02
CA LEU A 64 -7.28 -0.91 13.17
C LEU A 64 -8.00 -0.60 11.85
N LEU A 65 -9.32 -0.79 11.83
CA LEU A 65 -10.20 -0.59 10.68
C LEU A 65 -10.87 0.79 10.65
N PRO A 66 -11.36 1.24 9.49
CA PRO A 66 -12.16 2.47 9.36
C PRO A 66 -13.41 2.51 10.24
N SER A 67 -13.93 1.35 10.65
CA SER A 67 -15.08 1.22 11.57
C SER A 67 -14.74 1.53 13.04
N SER A 68 -13.45 1.60 13.39
CA SER A 68 -13.01 1.88 14.76
C SER A 68 -13.04 3.38 15.07
N PRO A 69 -13.50 3.80 16.27
CA PRO A 69 -13.50 5.21 16.67
C PRO A 69 -12.10 5.82 16.73
N PHE A 70 -11.05 5.00 16.88
CA PHE A 70 -9.66 5.46 16.93
C PHE A 70 -8.95 5.44 15.57
N TYR A 71 -9.66 5.17 14.47
CA TYR A 71 -9.07 5.12 13.14
C TYR A 71 -8.40 6.44 12.72
N PHE A 72 -8.91 7.57 13.20
CA PHE A 72 -8.30 8.88 12.95
C PHE A 72 -6.85 8.95 13.46
N LEU A 73 -6.53 8.33 14.60
CA LEU A 73 -5.17 8.29 15.14
C LEU A 73 -4.22 7.51 14.23
N LYS A 74 -4.67 6.36 13.70
CA LYS A 74 -3.92 5.57 12.71
C LYS A 74 -3.57 6.44 11.51
N ARG A 75 -4.56 7.13 10.94
CA ARG A 75 -4.35 7.99 9.77
C ARG A 75 -3.39 9.14 10.06
N SER A 76 -3.58 9.86 11.18
CA SER A 76 -2.67 10.94 11.56
C SER A 76 -1.23 10.44 11.74
N TRP A 77 -1.04 9.25 12.31
CA TRP A 77 0.29 8.66 12.42
C TRP A 77 0.89 8.29 11.07
N GLU A 78 0.09 7.77 10.13
CA GLU A 78 0.53 7.48 8.77
C GLU A 78 0.95 8.74 8.02
N GLU A 79 0.18 9.82 8.12
CA GLU A 79 0.51 11.12 7.53
C GLU A 79 1.82 11.69 8.11
N VAL A 80 1.95 11.69 9.45
CA VAL A 80 3.17 12.13 10.14
C VAL A 80 4.37 11.30 9.68
N LYS A 81 4.24 9.97 9.63
CA LYS A 81 5.30 9.09 9.14
C LYS A 81 5.68 9.42 7.69
N GLY A 82 4.71 9.62 6.80
CA GLY A 82 4.95 9.98 5.41
C GLY A 82 5.63 11.35 5.24
N TRP A 83 5.38 12.29 6.14
CA TRP A 83 6.02 13.60 6.16
C TRP A 83 7.53 13.49 6.43
N PHE A 84 7.94 12.63 7.36
CA PHE A 84 9.36 12.40 7.69
C PHE A 84 10.14 11.54 6.66
N ILE A 85 9.48 11.02 5.62
CA ILE A 85 10.16 10.31 4.53
C ILE A 85 10.63 11.33 3.48
N PHE A 86 11.91 11.71 3.58
CA PHE A 86 12.53 12.69 2.68
C PHE A 86 13.02 12.11 1.35
N ASN A 87 13.34 10.81 1.32
CA ASN A 87 13.78 10.15 0.09
C ASN A 87 12.58 9.85 -0.82
N THR A 88 12.61 10.34 -2.06
CA THR A 88 11.48 10.20 -2.99
C THR A 88 11.12 8.75 -3.29
N ASN A 89 12.11 7.87 -3.51
CA ASN A 89 11.86 6.46 -3.79
C ASN A 89 11.21 5.78 -2.57
N LYS A 90 11.71 6.04 -1.37
CA LYS A 90 11.09 5.56 -0.13
C LYS A 90 9.66 6.10 0.03
N LYS A 91 9.40 7.34 -0.39
CA LYS A 91 8.07 7.96 -0.32
C LYS A 91 7.09 7.32 -1.29
N ILE A 92 7.53 6.97 -2.50
CA ILE A 92 6.75 6.20 -3.47
C ILE A 92 6.38 4.82 -2.89
N LYS A 93 7.38 4.08 -2.38
CA LYS A 93 7.14 2.78 -1.73
C LYS A 93 6.14 2.89 -0.58
N TYR A 94 6.24 3.94 0.22
CA TYR A 94 5.33 4.19 1.32
C TYR A 94 3.89 4.41 0.85
N GLY A 95 3.68 5.22 -0.20
CA GLY A 95 2.37 5.44 -0.79
C GLY A 95 1.74 4.15 -1.34
N ILE A 96 2.53 3.32 -2.04
CA ILE A 96 2.08 2.00 -2.52
C ILE A 96 1.65 1.10 -1.35
N ASN A 97 2.42 1.08 -0.26
CA ASN A 97 2.05 0.33 0.94
C ASN A 97 0.76 0.83 1.60
N LEU A 98 0.52 2.14 1.59
CA LEU A 98 -0.75 2.69 2.07
C LEU A 98 -1.90 2.32 1.14
N ALA A 99 -1.72 2.35 -0.19
CA ALA A 99 -2.72 1.90 -1.15
C ALA A 99 -3.10 0.42 -0.90
N ASN A 100 -2.09 -0.46 -0.75
CA ASN A 100 -2.31 -1.88 -0.42
C ASN A 100 -3.15 -2.05 0.85
N LYS A 101 -2.82 -1.28 1.90
CA LYS A 101 -3.57 -1.28 3.16
C LYS A 101 -5.03 -0.84 2.98
N ARG A 102 -5.32 0.10 2.08
CA ARG A 102 -6.71 0.52 1.81
C ARG A 102 -7.52 -0.56 1.11
N LEU A 103 -6.90 -1.33 0.22
CA LEU A 103 -7.58 -2.48 -0.40
C LEU A 103 -7.89 -3.56 0.64
N GLU A 104 -6.95 -3.85 1.54
CA GLU A 104 -7.14 -4.80 2.64
C GLU A 104 -8.19 -4.31 3.65
N GLU A 105 -8.20 -3.01 3.98
CA GLU A 105 -9.26 -2.41 4.79
C GLU A 105 -10.63 -2.58 4.11
N THR A 106 -10.68 -2.45 2.78
CA THR A 106 -11.90 -2.65 2.02
C THR A 106 -12.37 -4.09 2.08
N GLU A 107 -11.46 -5.05 1.89
CA GLU A 107 -11.75 -6.48 2.03
C GLU A 107 -12.34 -6.79 3.40
N THR A 108 -11.70 -6.30 4.46
CA THR A 108 -12.15 -6.53 5.83
C THR A 108 -13.51 -5.88 6.10
N LEU A 109 -13.80 -4.72 5.50
CA LEU A 109 -15.10 -4.08 5.59
C LEU A 109 -16.20 -4.89 4.89
N ILE A 110 -15.90 -5.50 3.74
CA ILE A 110 -16.81 -6.41 3.02
C ILE A 110 -17.15 -7.63 3.90
N GLN A 111 -16.12 -8.29 4.44
CA GLN A 111 -16.28 -9.46 5.31
C GLN A 111 -17.13 -9.13 6.55
N ASN A 112 -16.95 -7.93 7.12
CA ASN A 112 -17.70 -7.45 8.27
C ASN A 112 -19.07 -6.83 7.92
N LYS A 113 -19.50 -6.87 6.64
CA LYS A 113 -20.76 -6.30 6.15
C LYS A 113 -20.91 -4.81 6.47
N LYS A 114 -19.80 -4.06 6.51
CA LYS A 114 -19.73 -2.61 6.74
C LYS A 114 -19.67 -1.86 5.41
N THR A 115 -20.72 -2.02 4.62
CA THR A 115 -20.78 -1.54 3.23
C THR A 115 -20.76 -0.01 3.11
N ASP A 116 -21.22 0.70 4.13
CA ASP A 116 -21.23 2.16 4.23
C ASP A 116 -19.82 2.78 4.23
N LEU A 117 -18.80 2.01 4.63
CA LEU A 117 -17.41 2.49 4.74
C LEU A 117 -16.53 2.11 3.54
N ILE A 118 -17.03 1.28 2.62
CA ILE A 118 -16.28 0.76 1.47
C ILE A 118 -15.83 1.90 0.56
N ASN A 119 -16.75 2.79 0.15
CA ASN A 119 -16.43 3.89 -0.76
C ASN A 119 -15.30 4.76 -0.20
N GLY A 120 -15.40 5.15 1.07
CA GLY A 120 -14.34 5.95 1.69
C GLY A 120 -12.99 5.23 1.75
N SER A 121 -12.97 3.91 1.85
CA SER A 121 -11.71 3.13 1.80
C SER A 121 -11.12 3.11 0.40
N LEU A 122 -11.94 2.91 -0.63
CA LEU A 122 -11.54 2.93 -2.03
C LEU A 122 -11.12 4.33 -2.51
N ASP A 123 -11.78 5.38 -2.05
CA ASP A 123 -11.37 6.77 -2.30
C ASP A 123 -9.96 7.03 -1.75
N ARG A 124 -9.69 6.52 -0.54
CA ARG A 124 -8.35 6.61 0.05
C ARG A 124 -7.33 5.81 -0.73
N PHE A 125 -7.69 4.65 -1.29
CA PHE A 125 -6.82 3.91 -2.20
C PHE A 125 -6.40 4.78 -3.39
N ASN A 126 -7.37 5.42 -4.07
CA ASN A 126 -7.09 6.31 -5.20
C ASN A 126 -6.20 7.48 -4.80
N GLN A 127 -6.47 8.13 -3.68
CA GLN A 127 -5.65 9.24 -3.16
C GLN A 127 -4.18 8.81 -2.97
N GLN A 128 -3.93 7.61 -2.43
CA GLN A 128 -2.56 7.11 -2.29
C GLN A 128 -1.89 6.87 -3.65
N MET A 129 -2.64 6.38 -4.65
CA MET A 129 -2.11 6.20 -6.01
C MET A 129 -1.83 7.53 -6.71
N GLU A 130 -2.63 8.57 -6.47
CA GLU A 130 -2.36 9.93 -6.92
C GLU A 130 -1.06 10.49 -6.30
N GLU A 131 -0.85 10.29 -5.00
CA GLU A 131 0.37 10.69 -4.31
C GLU A 131 1.60 9.95 -4.85
N VAL A 132 1.48 8.64 -5.11
CA VAL A 132 2.52 7.82 -5.78
C VAL A 132 2.89 8.44 -7.13
N ASN A 133 1.89 8.75 -7.95
CA ASN A 133 2.06 9.38 -9.27
C ASN A 133 2.76 10.75 -9.19
N SER A 134 2.39 11.56 -8.20
CA SER A 134 3.01 12.86 -7.94
C SER A 134 4.49 12.70 -7.58
N ASN A 135 4.82 11.76 -6.70
CA ASN A 135 6.20 11.52 -6.28
C ASN A 135 7.07 10.92 -7.39
N ILE A 136 6.52 10.06 -8.25
CA ILE A 136 7.20 9.55 -9.45
C ILE A 136 7.51 10.68 -10.41
N THR A 137 6.56 11.60 -10.63
CA THR A 137 6.78 12.79 -11.47
C THR A 137 7.93 13.64 -10.92
N LYS A 138 8.00 13.83 -9.59
CA LYS A 138 9.11 14.56 -8.93
C LYS A 138 10.46 13.84 -9.06
N ALA A 139 10.47 12.50 -9.00
CA ALA A 139 11.68 11.70 -9.17
C ALA A 139 12.19 11.77 -10.61
N LYS A 140 11.28 11.63 -11.60
CA LYS A 140 11.54 11.82 -13.03
C LYS A 140 12.22 13.16 -13.31
N ASN A 141 11.62 14.25 -12.83
CA ASN A 141 12.13 15.61 -13.06
C ASN A 141 13.50 15.89 -12.39
N LYS A 142 13.95 15.00 -11.51
CA LYS A 142 15.26 15.07 -10.86
C LYS A 142 16.24 14.01 -11.38
N SER A 143 15.91 13.37 -12.50
CA SER A 143 16.70 12.30 -13.12
C SER A 143 17.15 11.25 -12.10
N ARG A 144 16.23 10.84 -11.23
CA ARG A 144 16.51 9.76 -10.26
C ARG A 144 16.38 8.41 -10.96
N ASP A 145 17.19 7.45 -10.55
CA ASP A 145 17.00 6.06 -10.94
C ASP A 145 15.65 5.56 -10.43
N LEU A 146 14.82 5.11 -11.38
CA LEU A 146 13.47 4.60 -11.18
C LEU A 146 13.35 3.11 -11.49
N THR A 147 14.46 2.40 -11.78
CA THR A 147 14.44 0.98 -12.15
C THR A 147 13.76 0.12 -11.09
N GLU A 148 14.11 0.32 -9.81
CA GLU A 148 13.47 -0.40 -8.71
C GLU A 148 11.98 -0.03 -8.57
N ILE A 149 11.65 1.24 -8.81
CA ILE A 149 10.27 1.73 -8.73
C ILE A 149 9.41 1.15 -9.86
N TYR A 150 9.97 1.01 -11.07
CA TYR A 150 9.31 0.35 -12.20
C TYR A 150 8.84 -1.05 -11.81
N ASN A 151 9.76 -1.89 -11.36
CA ASN A 151 9.45 -3.27 -10.98
C ASN A 151 8.39 -3.33 -9.86
N LEU A 152 8.51 -2.46 -8.87
CA LEU A 152 7.54 -2.39 -7.78
C LEU A 152 6.14 -1.97 -8.26
N VAL A 153 6.04 -1.00 -9.16
CA VAL A 153 4.77 -0.54 -9.73
C VAL A 153 4.14 -1.63 -10.59
N GLN A 154 4.93 -2.34 -11.40
CA GLN A 154 4.46 -3.50 -12.18
C GLN A 154 3.87 -4.59 -11.28
N GLN A 155 4.60 -4.99 -10.24
CA GLN A 155 4.14 -6.00 -9.28
C GLN A 155 2.85 -5.56 -8.55
N ASN A 156 2.77 -4.30 -8.14
CA ASN A 156 1.61 -3.82 -7.40
C ASN A 156 0.39 -3.59 -8.31
N LYS A 157 0.57 -3.32 -9.61
CA LYS A 157 -0.55 -3.34 -10.56
C LYS A 157 -1.27 -4.68 -10.53
N GLU A 158 -0.52 -5.76 -10.77
CA GLU A 158 -1.09 -7.10 -10.90
C GLU A 158 -1.83 -7.48 -9.61
N ARG A 159 -1.24 -7.13 -8.47
CA ARG A 159 -1.85 -7.29 -7.16
C ARG A 159 -3.12 -6.45 -6.98
N HIS A 160 -3.10 -5.16 -7.31
CA HIS A 160 -4.28 -4.29 -7.19
C HIS A 160 -5.41 -4.77 -8.08
N GLU A 161 -5.11 -5.19 -9.31
CA GLU A 161 -6.09 -5.74 -10.23
C GLU A 161 -6.71 -7.04 -9.70
N ALA A 162 -5.89 -7.97 -9.21
CA ALA A 162 -6.36 -9.21 -8.60
C ALA A 162 -7.28 -8.94 -7.39
N VAL A 163 -6.85 -8.08 -6.46
CA VAL A 163 -7.63 -7.73 -5.27
C VAL A 163 -8.91 -7.02 -5.67
N LEU A 164 -8.89 -6.03 -6.56
CA LEU A 164 -10.10 -5.33 -6.99
C LEU A 164 -11.10 -6.28 -7.69
N ASN A 165 -10.63 -7.25 -8.47
CA ASN A 165 -11.49 -8.29 -9.06
C ASN A 165 -12.14 -9.15 -7.97
N GLN A 166 -11.36 -9.58 -6.97
CA GLN A 166 -11.85 -10.33 -5.83
C GLN A 166 -12.89 -9.53 -5.04
N LEU A 167 -12.62 -8.27 -4.72
CA LEU A 167 -13.57 -7.39 -4.02
C LEU A 167 -14.86 -7.23 -4.83
N GLN A 168 -14.77 -7.06 -6.15
CA GLN A 168 -15.93 -6.93 -7.04
C GLN A 168 -16.83 -8.17 -7.00
N ALA A 169 -16.25 -9.36 -6.86
CA ALA A 169 -16.99 -10.62 -6.77
C ALA A 169 -17.70 -10.79 -5.41
N GLN A 170 -17.18 -10.16 -4.34
CA GLN A 170 -17.68 -10.32 -2.98
C GLN A 170 -18.67 -9.23 -2.55
N VAL A 171 -18.70 -8.08 -3.22
CA VAL A 171 -19.63 -7.01 -2.87
C VAL A 171 -21.06 -7.25 -3.36
N PRO A 172 -22.07 -6.69 -2.66
CA PRO A 172 -23.43 -6.57 -3.18
C PRO A 172 -23.50 -5.85 -4.54
N ASP A 173 -24.53 -6.15 -5.33
CA ASP A 173 -24.68 -5.63 -6.70
C ASP A 173 -24.63 -4.10 -6.79
N ASN A 174 -25.19 -3.39 -5.81
CA ASN A 174 -25.20 -1.93 -5.77
C ASN A 174 -23.81 -1.31 -5.56
N LEU A 175 -22.78 -2.10 -5.24
CA LEU A 175 -21.39 -1.65 -5.09
C LEU A 175 -20.45 -2.16 -6.19
N LYS A 176 -20.92 -3.04 -7.09
CA LYS A 176 -20.10 -3.57 -8.19
C LYS A 176 -19.65 -2.47 -9.15
N GLU A 177 -20.50 -1.47 -9.39
CA GLU A 177 -20.18 -0.31 -10.22
C GLU A 177 -19.09 0.56 -9.57
N VAL A 178 -19.14 0.76 -8.26
CA VAL A 178 -18.10 1.50 -7.53
C VAL A 178 -16.74 0.85 -7.74
N ILE A 179 -16.64 -0.47 -7.53
CA ILE A 179 -15.37 -1.18 -7.71
C ILE A 179 -14.93 -1.16 -9.18
N SER A 180 -15.86 -1.25 -10.13
CA SER A 180 -15.55 -1.10 -11.56
C SER A 180 -14.90 0.25 -11.85
N ASN A 181 -15.47 1.34 -11.34
CA ASN A 181 -14.92 2.69 -11.53
C ASN A 181 -13.51 2.81 -10.91
N ILE A 182 -13.28 2.21 -9.74
CA ILE A 182 -11.95 2.19 -9.10
C ILE A 182 -10.94 1.41 -9.94
N LYS A 183 -11.34 0.28 -10.54
CA LYS A 183 -10.48 -0.48 -11.45
C LYS A 183 -10.07 0.36 -12.66
N ASP A 184 -11.01 1.03 -13.30
CA ASP A 184 -10.74 1.85 -14.49
C ASP A 184 -9.79 3.02 -14.17
N VAL A 185 -10.04 3.70 -13.04
CA VAL A 185 -9.16 4.77 -12.53
C VAL A 185 -7.77 4.23 -12.21
N SER A 186 -7.68 3.07 -11.55
CA SER A 186 -6.40 2.43 -11.20
C SER A 186 -5.60 2.03 -12.44
N GLN A 187 -6.26 1.43 -13.44
CA GLN A 187 -5.63 1.03 -14.71
C GLN A 187 -5.10 2.25 -15.49
N THR A 188 -5.90 3.31 -15.57
CA THR A 188 -5.49 4.58 -16.20
C THR A 188 -4.31 5.20 -15.45
N GLY A 189 -4.40 5.25 -14.12
CA GLY A 189 -3.36 5.76 -13.24
C GLY A 189 -2.04 5.03 -13.43
N PHE A 190 -2.08 3.70 -13.51
CA PHE A 190 -0.91 2.86 -13.77
C PHE A 190 -0.28 3.13 -15.14
N GLN A 191 -1.08 3.26 -16.19
CA GLN A 191 -0.55 3.53 -17.53
C GLN A 191 0.24 4.85 -17.55
N ILE A 192 -0.31 5.88 -16.93
CA ILE A 192 0.36 7.17 -16.73
C ILE A 192 1.62 7.01 -15.88
N THR A 193 1.58 6.19 -14.81
CA THR A 193 2.75 5.91 -13.98
C THR A 193 3.87 5.29 -14.80
N LYS A 194 3.54 4.26 -15.59
CA LYS A 194 4.50 3.50 -16.40
C LYS A 194 5.21 4.39 -17.41
N GLU A 195 4.46 5.21 -18.14
CA GLU A 195 5.00 6.16 -19.11
C GLU A 195 5.98 7.15 -18.45
N LYS A 196 5.60 7.73 -17.31
CA LYS A 196 6.47 8.66 -16.57
C LYS A 196 7.75 8.01 -16.06
N ILE A 197 7.69 6.75 -15.64
CA ILE A 197 8.89 6.03 -15.20
C ILE A 197 9.82 5.79 -16.39
N GLN A 198 9.28 5.32 -17.51
CA GLN A 198 10.07 5.06 -18.71
C GLN A 198 10.76 6.34 -19.21
N GLU A 199 10.02 7.44 -19.33
CA GLU A 199 10.60 8.75 -19.68
C GLU A 199 11.73 9.16 -18.72
N GLY A 200 11.57 8.89 -17.42
CA GLY A 200 12.60 9.21 -16.42
C GLY A 200 13.87 8.38 -16.56
N MET A 201 13.71 7.10 -16.92
CA MET A 201 14.83 6.21 -17.22
C MET A 201 15.56 6.65 -18.49
N ASP A 202 14.83 6.97 -19.55
CA ASP A 202 15.41 7.43 -20.82
C ASP A 202 16.19 8.76 -20.64
N ILE A 203 15.66 9.69 -19.83
CA ILE A 203 16.37 10.94 -19.49
C ILE A 203 17.67 10.64 -18.72
N LEU A 204 17.64 9.70 -17.77
CA LEU A 204 18.82 9.35 -16.99
C LEU A 204 19.91 8.72 -17.87
N GLU A 205 19.53 7.81 -18.77
CA GLU A 205 20.46 7.17 -19.70
C GLU A 205 21.15 8.19 -20.62
N ASN A 206 20.37 9.11 -21.21
CA ASN A 206 20.90 10.15 -22.09
C ASN A 206 21.84 11.14 -21.36
N ASN A 207 21.66 11.37 -20.06
CA ASN A 207 22.54 12.25 -19.27
C ASN A 207 23.87 11.59 -18.86
N LEU A 208 24.01 10.26 -19.05
CA LEU A 208 25.22 9.49 -18.72
C LEU A 208 26.12 9.27 -19.94
N GLN A 209 25.64 9.54 -21.16
CA GLN A 209 26.39 9.48 -22.43
C GLN A 209 27.10 10.81 -22.71
#